data_AF-A0A6G0Y9R1-F1
#
_entry.id   AF-A0A6G0Y9R1-F1
#
_cell.length_a   1.000
_cell.length_b   1.000
_cell.length_c   1.000
_cell.angle_alpha   90.00
_cell.angle_beta   90.00
_cell.angle_gamma   90.00
#
_symmetry.space_group_name_H-M   'P 1'
#
loop_
_entity.id
_entity.type
_entity.pdbx_description
1 polymer ?
#
loop_
_entity_poly.entity_id
_entity_poly.type
_entity_poly.pdbx_seq_one_letter_code
_entity_poly.pdbx_strand_id
1 'polypeptide(L)'
;MHFIDDRHNTDRIEKRTMVIMKNLKIFLKRFRHGLISSMLIGVFALVLSTLIAVFDPYKLLLNWKLVLVEGGEAFELWKTPQAAVYLKVYIFNVTNHEDFLAGIDEKLRFQEVGPYIY
;
A
#
# COMPACT_ATOMS: atom_id res chain seq x y z
N MET A 1 36.58 70.42 -19.36
CA MET A 1 35.20 69.93 -19.55
C MET A 1 35.10 68.41 -19.67
N HIS A 2 36.06 67.73 -20.32
CA HIS A 2 36.03 66.27 -20.59
C HIS A 2 35.96 65.36 -19.34
N PHE A 3 36.69 65.67 -18.27
CA PHE A 3 36.81 64.82 -17.07
C PHE A 3 35.53 64.67 -16.23
N ILE A 4 34.53 65.55 -16.39
CA ILE A 4 33.27 65.47 -15.61
C ILE A 4 32.30 64.46 -16.24
N ASP A 5 32.30 64.34 -17.57
CA ASP A 5 31.40 63.43 -18.30
C ASP A 5 31.81 61.96 -18.13
N ASP A 6 33.13 61.69 -18.11
CA ASP A 6 33.69 60.35 -17.89
C ASP A 6 33.31 59.78 -16.51
N ARG A 7 33.28 60.62 -15.46
CA ARG A 7 32.83 60.20 -14.11
C ARG A 7 31.34 59.86 -14.09
N HIS A 8 30.51 60.68 -14.71
CA HIS A 8 29.07 60.43 -14.77
C HIS A 8 28.72 59.15 -15.56
N ASN A 9 29.48 58.84 -16.62
CA ASN A 9 29.35 57.57 -17.34
C ASN A 9 29.80 56.37 -16.49
N THR A 10 30.90 56.52 -15.73
CA THR A 10 31.41 55.47 -14.83
C THR A 10 30.40 55.13 -13.73
N ASP A 11 29.83 56.15 -13.06
CA ASP A 11 28.80 55.95 -12.03
C ASP A 11 27.55 55.25 -12.57
N ARG A 12 27.19 55.53 -13.83
CA ARG A 12 26.06 54.88 -14.51
C ARG A 12 26.35 53.39 -14.79
N ILE A 13 27.58 53.06 -15.19
CA ILE A 13 28.02 51.68 -15.41
C ILE A 13 28.09 50.91 -14.09
N GLU A 14 28.61 51.52 -13.02
CA GLU A 14 28.64 50.92 -11.69
C GLU A 14 27.24 50.65 -11.13
N LYS A 15 26.31 51.59 -11.29
CA LYS A 15 24.90 51.37 -10.90
C LYS A 15 24.26 50.21 -11.69
N ARG A 16 24.51 50.14 -13.00
CA ARG A 16 24.01 49.04 -13.84
C ARG A 16 24.60 47.70 -13.43
N THR A 17 25.91 47.63 -13.20
CA THR A 17 26.59 46.40 -12.75
C THR A 17 26.15 45.99 -11.35
N MET A 18 25.93 46.94 -10.43
CA MET A 18 25.36 46.65 -9.10
C MET A 18 23.96 46.06 -9.18
N VAL A 19 23.09 46.58 -10.06
CA VAL A 19 21.75 46.03 -10.29
C VAL A 19 21.82 44.62 -10.87
N ILE A 20 22.69 44.39 -11.86
CA ILE A 20 22.91 43.06 -12.46
C ILE A 20 23.43 42.07 -11.41
N MET A 21 24.44 42.46 -10.62
CA MET A 21 24.98 41.63 -9.55
C MET A 21 23.94 41.32 -8.46
N LYS A 22 23.09 42.29 -8.10
CA LYS A 22 22.00 42.08 -7.14
C LYS A 22 20.98 41.07 -7.66
N ASN A 23 20.55 41.21 -8.91
CA ASN A 23 19.61 40.27 -9.55
C ASN A 23 20.22 38.88 -9.69
N LEU A 24 21.51 38.78 -10.04
CA LEU A 24 22.25 37.51 -10.12
C LEU A 24 22.33 36.83 -8.73
N LYS A 25 22.66 37.59 -7.67
CA LYS A 25 22.67 37.08 -6.30
C LYS A 25 21.29 36.61 -5.84
N ILE A 26 20.22 37.34 -6.17
CA ILE A 26 18.84 36.95 -5.87
C ILE A 26 18.48 35.65 -6.60
N PHE A 27 18.81 35.55 -7.89
CA PHE A 27 18.56 34.37 -8.71
C PHE A 27 19.30 33.13 -8.15
N LEU A 28 20.60 33.25 -7.89
CA LEU A 28 21.41 32.17 -7.31
C LEU A 28 20.91 31.75 -5.93
N LYS A 29 20.51 32.71 -5.08
CA LYS A 29 19.91 32.41 -3.77
C LYS A 29 18.61 31.64 -3.91
N ARG A 30 17.73 32.05 -4.82
CA ARG A 30 16.44 31.38 -5.08
C ARG A 30 16.63 29.96 -5.63
N PHE A 31 17.59 29.78 -6.53
CA PHE A 31 17.94 28.46 -7.07
C PHE A 31 18.48 27.52 -5.98
N ARG A 32 19.41 28.01 -5.14
CA ARG A 32 19.96 27.25 -4.01
C ARG A 32 18.87 26.80 -3.02
N HIS A 33 17.91 27.66 -2.68
CA HIS A 33 16.81 27.27 -1.79
C HIS A 33 15.88 26.23 -2.43
N GLY A 34 15.65 26.31 -3.74
CA GLY A 34 14.91 25.28 -4.48
C GLY A 34 15.58 23.91 -4.40
N LEU A 35 16.91 23.85 -4.59
CA LEU A 35 17.68 22.61 -4.48
C LEU A 35 17.65 22.02 -3.06
N ILE A 36 17.82 22.87 -2.03
CA ILE A 36 17.74 22.40 -0.64
C ILE A 36 16.34 21.86 -0.34
N SER A 37 15.29 22.53 -0.83
CA SER A 37 13.90 22.08 -0.66
C SER A 37 13.66 20.71 -1.30
N SER A 38 14.12 20.49 -2.54
CA SER A 38 13.93 19.19 -3.20
C SER A 38 14.70 18.06 -2.50
N MET A 39 15.90 18.34 -1.98
CA MET A 39 16.66 17.37 -1.18
C MET A 39 15.94 17.01 0.12
N LEU A 40 15.37 18.00 0.83
CA LEU A 40 14.60 17.76 2.05
C LEU A 40 13.35 16.91 1.79
N ILE A 41 12.64 17.19 0.69
CA ILE A 41 11.47 16.40 0.28
C ILE A 41 11.90 14.96 -0.05
N GLY A 42 13.03 14.79 -0.75
CA GLY A 42 13.57 13.46 -1.07
C GLY A 42 13.92 12.66 0.19
N VAL A 43 14.61 13.27 1.14
CA VAL A 43 14.92 12.61 2.43
C VAL A 43 13.65 12.26 3.19
N PHE A 44 12.67 13.17 3.23
CA PHE A 44 11.38 12.91 3.87
C PHE A 44 10.65 11.73 3.22
N ALA A 45 10.64 11.67 1.88
CA ALA A 45 10.02 10.57 1.14
C ALA A 45 10.71 9.22 1.42
N LEU A 46 12.04 9.19 1.53
CA LEU A 46 12.79 7.98 1.87
C LEU A 46 12.51 7.49 3.28
N VAL A 47 12.45 8.42 4.25
CA VAL A 47 12.07 8.11 5.64
C VAL A 47 10.65 7.55 5.67
N LEU A 48 9.69 8.23 5.03
CA LEU A 48 8.30 7.78 4.98
C LEU A 48 8.16 6.41 4.31
N SER A 49 8.87 6.18 3.20
CA SER A 49 8.88 4.89 2.51
C SER A 49 9.41 3.77 3.41
N THR A 50 10.51 4.01 4.14
CA THR A 50 11.08 3.05 5.07
C THR A 50 10.12 2.75 6.21
N LEU A 51 9.46 3.77 6.77
CA LEU A 51 8.46 3.60 7.82
C LEU A 51 7.27 2.74 7.34
N ILE A 52 6.74 3.00 6.14
CA ILE A 52 5.64 2.21 5.59
C ILE A 52 6.07 0.74 5.38
N ALA A 53 7.29 0.52 4.88
CA ALA A 53 7.82 -0.83 4.66
C ALA A 53 8.03 -1.62 5.96
N VAL A 54 8.47 -0.96 7.03
CA VAL A 54 8.73 -1.61 8.33
C VAL A 54 7.44 -1.83 9.12
N PHE A 55 6.58 -0.81 9.20
CA PHE A 55 5.39 -0.85 10.06
C PHE A 55 4.19 -1.55 9.42
N ASP A 56 4.16 -1.71 8.09
CA ASP A 56 3.04 -2.30 7.35
C ASP A 56 1.67 -1.77 7.85
N PRO A 57 1.34 -0.51 7.52
CA PRO A 57 0.15 0.15 8.06
C PRO A 57 -1.14 -0.62 7.73
N TYR A 58 -1.15 -1.40 6.65
CA TYR A 58 -2.26 -2.27 6.31
C TYR A 58 -2.46 -3.37 7.36
N LYS A 59 -1.39 -4.09 7.75
CA LYS A 59 -1.48 -5.10 8.81
C LYS A 59 -1.87 -4.51 10.15
N LEU A 60 -1.38 -3.32 10.51
CA LEU A 60 -1.77 -2.65 11.75
C LEU A 60 -3.27 -2.38 11.80
N LEU A 61 -3.81 -1.78 10.74
CA LEU A 61 -5.24 -1.49 10.62
C LEU A 61 -6.08 -2.77 10.59
N LEU A 62 -5.62 -3.78 9.85
CA LEU A 62 -6.31 -5.06 9.74
C LEU A 62 -6.36 -5.77 11.10
N ASN A 63 -5.23 -5.88 11.80
CA ASN A 63 -5.17 -6.50 13.11
C ASN A 63 -6.08 -5.77 14.11
N TRP A 64 -6.13 -4.44 14.06
CA TRP A 64 -7.03 -3.66 14.91
C TRP A 64 -8.51 -3.94 14.62
N LYS A 65 -8.89 -4.05 13.34
CA LYS A 65 -10.28 -4.36 12.94
C LYS A 65 -10.69 -5.82 13.16
N LEU A 66 -9.75 -6.76 13.12
CA LEU A 66 -10.00 -8.20 13.28
C LEU A 66 -10.08 -8.66 14.74
N VAL A 67 -9.84 -7.77 15.72
CA VAL A 67 -9.99 -8.12 17.13
C VAL A 67 -11.43 -8.52 17.43
N LEU A 68 -11.61 -9.72 18.00
CA LEU A 68 -12.90 -10.24 18.43
C LEU A 68 -13.26 -9.70 19.81
N VAL A 69 -13.77 -8.47 19.83
CA VAL A 69 -14.33 -7.81 21.02
C VAL A 69 -15.81 -7.57 20.80
N GLU A 70 -16.59 -7.70 21.87
CA GLU A 70 -18.03 -7.49 21.87
C GLU A 70 -18.40 -6.07 21.37
N GLY A 71 -19.35 -5.99 20.43
CA GLY A 71 -19.71 -4.74 19.74
C GLY A 71 -18.77 -4.35 18.59
N GLY A 72 -17.69 -5.10 18.33
CA GLY A 72 -16.82 -4.91 17.18
C GLY A 72 -17.39 -5.49 15.88
N GLU A 73 -17.05 -4.88 14.74
CA GLU A 73 -17.49 -5.29 13.40
C GLU A 73 -17.15 -6.76 13.09
N ALA A 74 -15.90 -7.16 13.34
CA ALA A 74 -15.46 -8.55 13.12
C ALA A 74 -16.20 -9.56 13.99
N PHE A 75 -16.55 -9.17 15.23
CA PHE A 75 -17.29 -10.02 16.14
C PHE A 75 -18.74 -10.22 15.68
N GLU A 76 -19.43 -9.15 15.29
CA GLU A 76 -20.81 -9.25 14.79
C GLU A 76 -20.90 -10.03 13.47
N LEU A 77 -19.91 -9.87 12.57
CA LEU A 77 -19.81 -10.67 11.34
C LEU A 77 -19.56 -12.15 11.62
N TRP A 78 -18.73 -12.48 12.62
CA TRP A 78 -18.49 -13.86 13.03
C TRP A 78 -19.72 -14.48 13.71
N LYS A 79 -20.40 -13.71 14.56
CA LYS A 79 -21.60 -14.13 15.29
C LYS A 79 -22.79 -14.37 14.36
N THR A 80 -22.98 -13.51 13.37
CA THR A 80 -24.08 -13.61 12.40
C THR A 80 -23.53 -13.48 10.99
N PRO A 81 -22.95 -14.55 10.42
CA PRO A 81 -22.42 -14.51 9.06
C PRO A 81 -23.56 -14.30 8.07
N GLN A 82 -23.39 -13.36 7.15
CA GLN A 82 -24.38 -13.08 6.09
C GLN A 82 -24.40 -14.17 5.00
N ALA A 83 -23.32 -14.95 4.89
CA ALA A 83 -23.21 -16.01 3.92
C ALA A 83 -23.99 -17.25 4.40
N ALA A 84 -24.88 -17.78 3.53
CA ALA A 84 -25.51 -19.06 3.76
C ALA A 84 -24.46 -20.17 3.62
N VAL A 85 -24.23 -20.91 4.71
CA VAL A 85 -23.35 -22.08 4.73
C VAL A 85 -24.21 -23.32 4.49
N TYR A 86 -23.85 -24.10 3.48
CA TYR A 86 -24.53 -25.36 3.16
C TYR A 86 -23.57 -26.52 3.34
N LEU A 87 -23.97 -27.53 4.10
CA LEU A 87 -23.24 -28.78 4.23
C LEU A 87 -23.77 -29.78 3.19
N LYS A 88 -22.92 -30.19 2.25
CA LYS A 88 -23.25 -31.25 1.28
C LYS A 88 -22.65 -32.57 1.73
N VAL A 89 -23.49 -33.51 2.11
CA VAL A 89 -23.08 -34.86 2.51
C VAL A 89 -23.29 -35.82 1.35
N TYR A 90 -22.22 -36.55 0.99
CA TYR A 90 -22.24 -37.62 -0.01
C TYR A 90 -21.96 -38.94 0.69
N ILE A 91 -22.84 -39.92 0.49
CA ILE A 91 -22.72 -41.26 1.08
C ILE A 91 -22.38 -42.23 -0.05
N PHE A 92 -21.35 -43.05 0.16
CA PHE A 92 -21.02 -44.13 -0.78
C PHE A 92 -21.68 -45.42 -0.32
N ASN A 93 -22.78 -45.79 -0.98
CA ASN A 93 -23.47 -47.05 -0.76
C ASN A 93 -22.63 -48.21 -1.32
N VAL A 94 -22.49 -49.30 -0.55
CA VAL A 94 -21.73 -50.49 -0.97
C VAL A 94 -22.69 -51.53 -1.55
N THR A 95 -22.57 -51.81 -2.85
CA THR A 95 -23.56 -52.65 -3.56
C THR A 95 -23.24 -54.15 -3.55
N ASN A 96 -21.98 -54.55 -3.31
CA ASN A 96 -21.53 -55.95 -3.33
C ASN A 96 -20.85 -56.39 -2.03
N HIS A 97 -21.33 -55.92 -0.88
CA HIS A 97 -20.68 -56.18 0.41
C HIS A 97 -20.62 -57.68 0.76
N GLU A 98 -21.67 -58.46 0.49
CA GLU A 98 -21.70 -59.90 0.78
C GLU A 98 -20.67 -60.67 -0.06
N ASP A 99 -20.66 -60.45 -1.39
CA ASP A 99 -19.75 -61.11 -2.32
C ASP A 99 -18.28 -60.74 -2.07
N PHE A 100 -18.03 -59.49 -1.66
CA PHE A 100 -16.70 -59.03 -1.28
C PHE A 100 -16.21 -59.72 0.01
N LEU A 101 -17.07 -59.83 1.03
CA LEU A 101 -16.72 -60.51 2.28
C LEU A 101 -16.55 -62.02 2.11
N ALA A 102 -17.27 -62.63 1.16
CA ALA A 102 -17.13 -64.04 0.80
C ALA A 102 -15.89 -64.34 -0.07
N GLY A 103 -15.17 -63.30 -0.53
CA GLY A 103 -13.99 -63.44 -1.40
C GLY A 103 -14.31 -63.80 -2.84
N ILE A 104 -15.57 -63.68 -3.26
CA ILE A 104 -16.04 -63.93 -4.63
C ILE A 104 -15.65 -62.75 -5.54
N ASP A 105 -15.85 -61.53 -5.02
CA ASP A 105 -15.43 -60.29 -5.66
C ASP A 105 -14.18 -59.72 -4.97
N GLU A 106 -13.11 -59.47 -5.73
CA GLU A 106 -11.88 -58.86 -5.17
C GLU A 106 -12.00 -57.36 -4.87
N LYS A 107 -13.02 -56.68 -5.41
CA LYS A 107 -13.17 -55.21 -5.31
C LYS A 107 -14.56 -54.82 -4.83
N LEU A 108 -14.61 -53.90 -3.88
CA LEU A 108 -15.83 -53.22 -3.46
C LEU A 108 -16.37 -52.31 -4.57
N ARG A 109 -17.68 -52.38 -4.77
CA ARG A 109 -18.44 -51.53 -5.68
C ARG A 109 -19.21 -50.51 -4.85
N PHE A 110 -19.05 -49.25 -5.24
CA PHE A 110 -19.68 -48.13 -4.57
C PHE A 110 -20.67 -47.46 -5.52
N GLN A 111 -21.77 -46.99 -4.95
CA GLN A 111 -22.72 -46.09 -5.60
C GLN A 111 -22.82 -44.82 -4.76
N GLU A 112 -22.51 -43.67 -5.36
CA GLU A 112 -22.68 -42.39 -4.70
C GLU A 112 -24.18 -42.08 -4.51
N VAL A 113 -24.55 -41.64 -3.31
CA VAL A 113 -25.90 -41.25 -2.92
C VAL A 113 -25.83 -39.88 -2.25
N GLY A 114 -26.52 -38.89 -2.82
CA GLY A 114 -26.54 -37.52 -2.33
C GLY A 114 -26.63 -36.48 -3.46
N PRO A 115 -26.40 -35.19 -3.15
CA PRO A 115 -26.05 -34.66 -1.83
C PRO A 115 -27.26 -34.53 -0.90
N TYR A 116 -27.05 -34.83 0.39
CA TYR A 116 -27.94 -34.39 1.47
C TYR A 116 -27.47 -33.02 1.94
N ILE A 117 -28.32 -32.00 1.80
CA ILE A 117 -27.98 -30.60 2.07
C ILE A 117 -28.58 -30.19 3.42
N TYR A 118 -27.73 -29.70 4.32
CA TYR A 118 -28.11 -29.09 5.62
C TYR A 118 -27.67 -27.63 5.69
#